data_AF-A0A0Q6WS89-F1
#
_entry.id   AF-A0A0Q6WS89-F1
#
_cell.length_a   1.000
_cell.length_b   1.000
_cell.length_c   1.000
_cell.angle_alpha   90.00
_cell.angle_beta   90.00
_cell.angle_gamma   90.00
#
_symmetry.space_group_name_H-M   'P 1'
#
loop_
_entity.id
_entity.type
_entity.pdbx_description
1 polymer ?
#
loop_
_entity_poly.entity_id
_entity_poly.type
_entity_poly.pdbx_seq_one_letter_code
_entity_poly.pdbx_strand_id
1 'polypeptide(L)' 'MEFHNTGGSPVTAGVVTFGTHITDLLGNDWKTITQTRELSTPIPAGGTVDRMWTLCVDSWRVPSGWHIDTRDVAAALN' A
#
# COMPACT_ATOMS: atom_id res chain seq x y z
N MET A 1 2.07 4.07 8.38
CA MET A 1 0.70 3.53 8.21
C MET A 1 0.54 2.51 9.30
N GLU A 2 -0.59 2.58 9.99
CA GLU A 2 -0.87 1.73 11.15
C GLU A 2 -1.71 0.51 10.75
N PHE A 3 -1.27 -0.68 11.16
CA PHE A 3 -2.03 -1.92 11.07
C PHE A 3 -2.42 -2.38 12.46
N HIS A 4 -3.72 -2.61 12.65
CA HIS A 4 -4.28 -3.10 13.91
C HIS A 4 -4.83 -4.53 13.71
N ASN A 5 -4.31 -5.48 14.47
CA ASN A 5 -4.82 -6.85 14.48
C ASN A 5 -6.00 -6.96 15.45
N THR A 6 -7.22 -6.94 14.92
CA THR A 6 -8.46 -7.08 15.71
C THR A 6 -8.79 -8.53 16.08
N GLY A 7 -8.00 -9.51 15.62
CA GLY A 7 -8.19 -10.93 15.87
C GLY A 7 -7.62 -11.41 17.22
N GLY A 8 -8.02 -12.62 17.63
CA GLY A 8 -7.57 -13.26 18.87
C GLY A 8 -6.25 -14.04 18.76
N SER A 9 -5.59 -14.03 17.61
CA SER A 9 -4.31 -14.73 17.38
C SER A 9 -3.29 -13.82 16.72
N PRO A 10 -1.98 -14.01 16.96
CA PRO A 10 -0.95 -13.22 16.30
C PRO A 10 -0.96 -13.43 14.79
N VAL A 11 -0.80 -12.33 14.05
CA VAL A 11 -0.47 -12.40 12.62
C VAL A 11 1.02 -12.66 12.49
N THR A 12 1.40 -13.76 11.85
CA THR A 12 2.81 -14.19 11.72
C THR A 12 3.35 -14.04 10.31
N ALA A 13 2.48 -14.00 9.29
CA ALA A 13 2.84 -13.76 7.90
C ALA A 13 1.66 -13.12 7.16
N GLY A 14 1.98 -12.37 6.10
CA GLY A 14 0.98 -11.74 5.26
C GLY A 14 1.61 -10.76 4.30
N VAL A 15 0.80 -10.23 3.39
CA VAL A 15 1.22 -9.24 2.42
C VAL A 15 0.29 -8.04 2.47
N VAL A 16 0.83 -6.89 2.09
CA VAL A 16 0.08 -5.67 1.82
C VAL A 16 0.26 -5.30 0.35
N THR A 17 -0.85 -5.04 -0.33
CA THR A 17 -0.89 -4.60 -1.72
C THR A 17 -1.33 -3.15 -1.78
N PHE A 18 -0.57 -2.34 -2.49
CA PHE A 18 -0.81 -0.92 -2.70
C PHE A 18 -1.15 -0.65 -4.17
N GLY A 19 -2.14 0.22 -4.41
CA GLY A 19 -2.44 0.82 -5.71
C GLY A 19 -2.05 2.29 -5.73
N THR A 20 -1.06 2.62 -6.56
CA THR A 20 -0.65 4.00 -6.83
C THR A 20 -1.28 4.47 -8.14
N HIS A 21 -2.21 5.41 -8.05
CA HIS A 21 -2.91 6.02 -9.17
C HIS A 21 -2.06 7.13 -9.75
N ILE A 22 -2.02 7.19 -11.07
CA ILE A 22 -1.34 8.22 -11.84
C ILE A 22 -2.43 9.04 -12.50
N THR A 23 -2.57 10.29 -12.07
CA THR A 23 -3.63 11.19 -12.53
C THR A 23 -3.06 12.19 -13.54
N ASP A 24 -3.75 12.33 -14.67
CA ASP A 24 -3.39 13.32 -15.68
C ASP A 24 -3.73 14.76 -15.25
N LEU A 25 -3.30 15.73 -16.08
CA LEU A 25 -3.55 17.17 -15.84
C LEU A 25 -5.04 17.55 -15.82
N LEU A 26 -5.92 16.70 -16.35
CA LEU A 26 -7.36 16.92 -16.39
C LEU A 26 -8.07 16.25 -15.21
N GLY A 27 -7.34 15.52 -14.36
CA GLY A 27 -7.89 14.79 -13.23
C GLY A 27 -8.34 13.36 -13.54
N ASN A 28 -8.05 12.82 -14.74
CA ASN A 28 -8.39 11.44 -15.06
C ASN A 28 -7.36 10.48 -14.47
N ASP A 29 -7.83 9.37 -13.89
CA ASP A 29 -6.95 8.26 -13.53
C ASP A 29 -6.48 7.56 -14.81
N TRP A 30 -5.25 7.87 -15.21
CA TRP A 30 -4.66 7.34 -16.42
C TRP A 30 -4.21 5.89 -16.23
N LYS A 31 -3.66 5.57 -15.05
CA LYS A 31 -3.17 4.23 -14.72
C LYS A 31 -2.96 4.04 -13.22
N THR A 32 -3.33 2.86 -12.74
CA THR A 32 -2.93 2.34 -11.44
C THR A 32 -1.72 1.40 -11.55
N ILE A 33 -0.71 1.61 -10.71
CA ILE A 33 0.42 0.71 -10.52
C ILE A 33 0.23 -0.05 -9.21
N THR A 34 0.16 -1.37 -9.30
CA THR A 34 0.00 -2.24 -8.13
C THR A 34 1.36 -2.76 -7.65
N GLN A 35 1.59 -2.69 -6.34
CA GLN A 35 2.80 -3.22 -5.70
C GLN A 35 2.45 -3.99 -4.44
N THR A 36 2.92 -5.24 -4.36
CA THR A 36 2.77 -6.08 -3.17
C THR A 36 4.07 -6.09 -2.37
N ARG A 37 3.96 -5.98 -1.05
CA ARG A 37 5.05 -6.00 -0.07
C ARG A 37 4.70 -6.94 1.06
N GLU A 38 5.73 -7.46 1.72
CA GLU A 38 5.55 -8.19 2.98
C GLU A 38 4.92 -7.29 4.04
N LEU A 39 3.95 -7.86 4.77
CA LEU A 39 3.36 -7.21 5.94
C LEU A 39 4.36 -7.24 7.09
N SER A 40 4.40 -6.16 7.88
CA SER A 40 5.23 -6.11 9.08
C SER A 40 4.69 -7.10 10.10
N THR A 41 5.34 -8.25 10.22
CA THR A 41 4.97 -9.30 11.17
C THR A 41 6.14 -9.57 12.13
N PRO A 42 5.87 -10.10 13.34
CA PRO A 42 4.55 -10.46 13.87
C PRO A 42 3.74 -9.26 14.38
N ILE A 43 2.40 -9.34 14.29
CA ILE A 43 1.46 -8.41 14.95
C ILE A 43 0.72 -9.20 16.03
N PRO A 44 0.94 -8.94 17.33
CA PRO A 44 0.24 -9.64 18.40
C PRO A 44 -1.28 -9.56 18.27
N ALA A 45 -2.02 -10.50 18.89
CA ALA A 45 -3.48 -10.41 19.01
C ALA A 45 -3.88 -9.10 19.70
N GLY A 46 -4.80 -8.33 19.12
CA GLY A 46 -5.17 -6.99 19.61
C GLY A 46 -4.07 -5.93 19.46
N GLY A 47 -2.93 -6.28 18.85
CA GLY A 47 -1.76 -5.43 18.74
C GLY A 47 -1.82 -4.47 17.56
N THR A 48 -0.90 -3.51 17.57
CA THR A 48 -0.77 -2.49 16.53
C THR A 48 0.68 -2.37 16.10
N VAL A 49 0.93 -2.13 14.82
CA VAL A 49 2.25 -1.81 14.28
C VAL A 49 2.15 -0.67 13.29
N ASP A 50 3.07 0.29 13.37
CA ASP A 50 3.27 1.28 12.30
C ASP A 50 4.42 0.83 11.40
N ARG A 51 4.22 0.96 10.09
CA ARG A 51 5.29 0.84 9.11
C ARG A 51 5.11 1.78 7.92
N MET A 52 6.24 2.07 7.29
CA MET A 52 6.37 2.71 6.00
C MET A 52 6.89 1.73 4.96
N TRP A 53 6.41 1.86 3.73
CA TRP A 53 6.90 1.14 2.57
C TRP A 53 7.29 2.11 1.48
N THR A 54 8.38 1.80 0.77
CA THR A 54 8.74 2.53 -0.45
C THR A 54 8.06 1.89 -1.65
N LEU A 55 7.21 2.68 -2.29
CA LEU A 55 6.56 2.38 -3.56
C LEU A 55 7.31 3.09 -4.68
N CYS A 56 7.46 2.42 -5.81
CA CYS A 56 8.30 2.88 -6.91
C CYS A 56 7.46 2.97 -8.17
N VAL A 57 7.34 4.18 -8.70
CA VAL A 57 6.75 4.43 -10.01
C VAL A 57 7.87 4.89 -10.93
N ASP A 58 7.95 4.29 -12.12
CA ASP A 58 8.92 4.74 -13.11
C ASP A 58 8.64 6.19 -13.51
N SER A 59 9.66 7.05 -13.47
CA SER A 59 9.51 8.50 -13.67
C SER A 59 8.85 8.87 -15.01
N TRP A 60 9.13 8.11 -16.07
CA TRP A 60 8.54 8.34 -17.40
C TRP A 60 7.02 8.15 -17.44
N ARG A 61 6.44 7.48 -16.43
CA ARG A 61 4.98 7.30 -16.30
C ARG A 61 4.29 8.52 -15.70
N VAL A 62 5.05 9.48 -15.16
CA VAL A 62 4.51 10.70 -14.54
C VAL A 62 5.07 11.91 -15.30
N PRO A 63 4.44 12.30 -16.42
CA PRO A 63 4.78 13.53 -17.12
C PRO A 63 4.69 14.77 -16.23
N SER A 64 5.29 15.89 -16.68
CA SER A 64 5.23 17.15 -15.96
C SER A 64 3.78 17.58 -15.69
N GLY A 65 3.51 17.94 -14.43
CA GLY A 65 2.19 18.40 -13.95
C GLY A 65 1.19 17.28 -13.66
N TRP A 66 1.52 16.03 -13.96
CA TRP A 66 0.77 14.87 -13.48
C TRP A 66 1.13 14.61 -12.00
N HIS A 67 0.25 13.91 -11.29
CA HIS A 67 0.47 13.56 -9.88
C HIS A 67 0.22 12.07 -9.64
N ILE A 68 0.77 11.59 -8.53
CA ILE A 68 0.58 10.22 -8.07
C ILE A 68 -0.03 10.22 -6.67
N ASP A 69 -0.98 9.32 -6.44
CA ASP A 69 -1.61 9.11 -5.13
C ASP A 69 -1.67 7.61 -4.83
N THR A 70 -1.33 7.22 -3.61
CA THR A 70 -1.58 5.84 -3.15
C THR A 70 -2.87 5.80 -2.36
N ARG A 71 -3.86 5.03 -2.84
CA ARG A 71 -5.23 5.03 -2.29
C ARG A 71 -5.71 3.63 -1.94
N ASP A 72 -5.51 2.69 -2.86
CA ASP A 72 -5.94 1.31 -2.66
C ASP A 72 -4.93 0.57 -1.79
N VAL A 73 -5.32 0.19 -0.58
CA VAL A 73 -4.48 -0.60 0.32
C VAL A 73 -5.26 -1.81 0.82
N ALA A 74 -4.74 -3.00 0.54
CA ALA A 74 -5.33 -4.26 0.99
C ALA A 74 -4.27 -5.13 1.67
N ALA A 75 -4.59 -5.67 2.84
CA ALA A 75 -3.76 -6.66 3.50
C ALA A 75 -4.42 -8.04 3.41
N ALA A 76 -3.59 -9.07 3.18
CA ALA A 76 -4.00 -10.46 3.20
C ALA A 76 -3.05 -11.24 4.12
N LEU A 77 -3.62 -12.09 4.96
CA LEU A 77 -2.87 -12.95 5.87
C LEU A 77 -2.63 -14.30 5.18
N ASN A 78 -1.48 -14.93 5.46
CA ASN A 78 -1.11 -16.24 4.93
C ASN A 78 -1.29 -17.33 5.98
#